data_AF-A0A2S4PM31-F1
#
_entry.id   AF-A0A2S4PM31-F1
#
_cell.length_a   1.000
_cell.length_b   1.000
_cell.length_c   1.000
_cell.angle_alpha   90.00
_cell.angle_beta   90.00
_cell.angle_gamma   90.00
#
_symmetry.space_group_name_H-M   'P 1'
#
loop_
_entity.id
_entity.type
_entity.pdbx_description
1 polymer ?
#
loop_
_entity_poly.entity_id
_entity_poly.type
_entity_poly.pdbx_seq_one_letter_code
_entity_poly.pdbx_strand_id
1 'polypeptide(L)'
;MPKSTLYSVQIGVDICCVSRIERLLNFTASSKVNQRETNPEETSIGGISDSIANESFKSTSKNNNVKYRATQRRRFLSRLFTPYEELFYQLTKPHFFRDRVDLPLSLKDHKFIAGRFSAKESIIKAVRNRQLSFHDIIILPRQVELPNLNFNMDFVNSIRSEPPRAVVLASQQKIGTQKEFENIDIEYLRSQKEKALNIGIDFEDYIEDMRRWEEGEEVQLNISHDGDYAVSVCLASTSSIPSK
;
A
#
# COMPACT_ATOMS: atom_id res chain seq x y z
N MET A 1 -39.46 -24.82 12.07
CA MET A 1 -38.30 -25.07 11.20
C MET A 1 -37.21 -24.07 11.57
N PRO A 2 -35.97 -24.49 11.88
CA PRO A 2 -34.90 -23.54 12.10
C PRO A 2 -34.60 -22.84 10.77
N LYS A 3 -34.56 -21.51 10.78
CA LYS A 3 -34.16 -20.72 9.61
C LYS A 3 -32.72 -21.08 9.28
N SER A 4 -32.47 -21.62 8.08
CA SER A 4 -31.13 -21.81 7.57
C SER A 4 -30.50 -20.44 7.35
N THR A 5 -29.70 -19.96 8.30
CA THR A 5 -28.80 -18.84 8.06
C THR A 5 -27.67 -19.38 7.19
N LEU A 6 -27.90 -19.42 5.88
CA LEU A 6 -26.86 -19.70 4.90
C LEU A 6 -25.92 -18.48 4.91
N TYR A 7 -24.86 -18.55 5.70
CA TYR A 7 -23.71 -17.67 5.52
C TYR A 7 -23.06 -18.07 4.20
N SER A 8 -23.33 -17.35 3.11
CA SER A 8 -22.55 -17.54 1.89
C SER A 8 -21.14 -16.99 2.11
N VAL A 9 -20.15 -17.72 1.60
CA VAL A 9 -18.75 -17.31 1.60
C VAL A 9 -18.40 -16.88 0.19
N GLN A 10 -17.80 -15.71 0.06
CA GLN A 10 -17.22 -15.25 -1.21
C GLN A 10 -15.72 -15.50 -1.22
N ILE A 11 -15.21 -15.88 -2.39
CA ILE A 11 -13.79 -16.11 -2.63
C ILE A 11 -13.25 -15.08 -3.61
N GLY A 12 -12.07 -14.56 -3.29
CA GLY A 12 -11.27 -13.73 -4.17
C GLY A 12 -9.88 -14.32 -4.33
N VAL A 13 -9.39 -14.36 -5.56
CA VAL A 13 -8.06 -14.85 -5.89
C VAL A 13 -7.35 -13.78 -6.74
N ASP A 14 -6.09 -13.54 -6.44
CA ASP A 14 -5.22 -12.71 -7.27
C ASP A 14 -3.82 -13.30 -7.41
N ILE A 15 -3.16 -12.93 -8.50
CA ILE A 15 -1.78 -13.28 -8.79
C ILE A 15 -1.05 -12.04 -9.30
N CYS A 16 0.10 -11.74 -8.69
CA CYS A 16 0.91 -10.58 -9.01
C CYS A 16 2.34 -10.98 -9.39
N CYS A 17 2.76 -10.62 -10.60
CA CYS A 17 4.15 -10.81 -11.03
C CYS A 17 5.08 -9.80 -10.33
N VAL A 18 6.14 -10.29 -9.70
CA VAL A 18 7.12 -9.49 -8.96
C VAL A 18 7.82 -8.46 -9.88
N SER A 19 8.17 -8.86 -11.10
CA SER A 19 8.78 -7.96 -12.10
C SER A 19 7.83 -6.86 -12.58
N ARG A 20 6.50 -7.04 -12.45
CA ARG A 20 5.54 -5.94 -12.69
C ARG A 20 5.66 -4.88 -11.61
N ILE A 21 5.75 -5.29 -10.35
CA ILE A 21 5.95 -4.38 -9.21
C ILE A 21 7.29 -3.66 -9.31
N GLU A 22 8.37 -4.38 -9.61
CA GLU A 22 9.68 -3.78 -9.84
C GLU A 22 9.63 -2.68 -10.91
N ARG A 23 9.02 -2.97 -12.06
CA ARG A 23 8.84 -1.98 -13.13
C ARG A 23 8.00 -0.78 -12.69
N LEU A 24 6.94 -0.98 -11.92
CA LEU A 24 6.09 0.11 -11.41
C LEU A 24 6.83 1.01 -10.42
N LEU A 25 7.66 0.46 -9.55
CA LEU A 25 8.44 1.22 -8.58
C LEU A 25 9.65 1.91 -9.21
N ASN A 26 10.17 1.33 -10.29
CA ASN A 26 11.32 1.85 -11.02
C ASN A 26 10.92 2.69 -12.25
N PHE A 27 9.62 2.86 -12.51
CA PHE A 27 9.15 3.56 -13.69
C PHE A 27 9.61 5.02 -13.61
N THR A 28 10.54 5.36 -14.48
CA THR A 28 10.80 6.73 -14.86
C THR A 28 9.77 7.05 -15.93
N ALA A 29 9.12 8.22 -15.88
CA ALA A 29 8.36 8.66 -17.04
C ALA A 29 9.36 8.87 -18.18
N SER A 30 9.56 7.84 -19.00
CA SER A 30 10.34 7.94 -20.20
C SER A 30 9.57 8.84 -21.17
N SER A 31 10.07 10.06 -21.32
CA SER A 31 10.31 10.71 -22.59
C SER A 31 9.49 10.14 -23.76
N LYS A 32 8.30 10.70 -23.97
CA LYS A 32 7.63 10.70 -25.29
C LYS A 32 8.37 11.61 -26.28
N VAL A 33 9.68 11.44 -26.43
CA VAL A 33 10.46 12.22 -27.39
C VAL A 33 11.33 11.26 -28.19
N ASN A 34 10.96 11.13 -29.46
CA ASN A 34 11.68 10.54 -30.58
C ASN A 34 11.68 9.01 -30.70
N GLN A 35 10.51 8.45 -30.99
CA GLN A 35 10.42 7.53 -32.14
C GLN A 35 9.82 8.34 -33.29
N ARG A 36 10.66 9.16 -33.94
CA ARG A 36 10.37 9.68 -35.27
C ARG A 36 11.40 9.03 -36.19
N GLU A 37 10.86 8.23 -37.09
CA GLU A 37 11.51 7.53 -38.19
C GLU A 37 12.75 8.27 -38.71
N THR A 38 13.89 7.57 -38.73
CA THR A 38 14.98 7.92 -39.65
C THR A 38 15.06 6.81 -40.68
N ASN A 39 14.51 7.09 -41.86
CA ASN A 39 14.77 6.34 -43.09
C ASN A 39 16.28 6.34 -43.38
N PRO A 40 16.85 5.25 -43.90
CA PRO A 40 18.24 5.22 -44.32
C PRO A 40 18.30 5.49 -45.81
N GLU A 41 18.65 6.71 -46.25
CA GLU A 41 19.26 6.91 -47.57
C GLU A 41 19.84 8.32 -47.76
N GLU A 42 21.04 8.33 -48.37
CA GLU A 42 21.79 9.44 -48.99
C GLU A 42 22.44 10.51 -48.07
N THR A 43 23.61 11.11 -48.29
CA THR A 43 24.80 10.96 -49.16
C THR A 43 25.80 12.05 -48.68
N SER A 44 27.03 11.65 -48.35
CA SER A 44 28.33 12.36 -48.37
C SER A 44 28.45 13.91 -48.32
N ILE A 45 29.36 14.44 -47.46
CA ILE A 45 30.59 15.21 -47.79
C ILE A 45 31.01 16.14 -46.62
N GLY A 46 32.22 15.91 -46.09
CA GLY A 46 33.26 16.92 -45.76
C GLY A 46 33.04 17.96 -44.65
N GLY A 47 33.89 17.93 -43.61
CA GLY A 47 34.16 19.09 -42.76
C GLY A 47 34.78 18.77 -41.41
N ILE A 48 36.10 18.85 -41.31
CA ILE A 48 36.87 18.83 -40.05
C ILE A 48 36.75 20.21 -39.38
N SER A 49 36.37 20.26 -38.09
CA SER A 49 36.96 21.18 -37.09
C SER A 49 36.33 21.01 -35.69
N ASP A 50 37.22 20.78 -34.72
CA ASP A 50 37.28 21.43 -33.40
C ASP A 50 36.21 21.14 -32.33
N SER A 51 36.57 20.18 -31.49
CA SER A 51 36.74 20.26 -30.03
C SER A 51 35.95 21.32 -29.20
N ILE A 52 35.44 20.82 -28.06
CA ILE A 52 35.11 21.55 -26.81
C ILE A 52 33.71 22.17 -26.77
N ALA A 53 32.77 21.40 -26.22
CA ALA A 53 31.78 21.81 -25.21
C ALA A 53 30.59 20.85 -25.28
N ASN A 54 30.52 19.83 -24.41
CA ASN A 54 29.27 19.11 -24.10
C ASN A 54 29.42 18.25 -22.83
N GLU A 55 29.86 18.85 -21.72
CA GLU A 55 29.77 18.21 -20.39
C GLU A 55 28.71 18.82 -19.46
N SER A 56 28.01 19.89 -19.86
CA SER A 56 27.04 20.58 -19.00
C SER A 56 25.59 20.08 -19.09
N PHE A 57 25.25 19.18 -20.02
CA PHE A 57 23.85 18.73 -20.23
C PHE A 57 23.46 17.40 -19.56
N LYS A 58 24.39 16.68 -18.90
CA LYS A 58 24.11 15.37 -18.29
C LYS A 58 23.71 15.42 -16.80
N SER A 59 23.99 16.50 -16.09
CA SER A 59 23.78 16.60 -14.62
C SER A 59 22.35 17.00 -14.22
N THR A 60 21.72 17.92 -14.95
CA THR A 60 20.33 18.35 -14.71
C THR A 60 19.30 17.27 -15.07
N SER A 61 19.56 16.47 -16.10
CA SER A 61 18.66 15.38 -16.51
C SER A 61 18.60 14.23 -15.49
N LYS A 62 19.72 13.91 -14.80
CA LYS A 62 19.75 12.83 -13.80
C LYS A 62 18.96 13.20 -12.54
N ASN A 63 19.12 14.42 -12.03
CA ASN A 63 18.43 14.87 -10.81
C ASN A 63 16.90 14.92 -10.97
N ASN A 64 16.42 15.35 -12.14
CA ASN A 64 14.98 15.38 -12.43
C ASN A 64 14.37 13.97 -12.52
N ASN A 65 15.12 13.03 -13.09
CA ASN A 65 14.66 11.64 -13.25
C ASN A 65 14.62 10.89 -11.91
N VAL A 66 15.62 11.14 -11.05
CA VAL A 66 15.67 10.67 -9.67
C VAL A 66 14.50 11.22 -8.84
N LYS A 67 14.26 12.53 -8.88
CA LYS A 67 13.15 13.17 -8.17
C LYS A 67 11.79 12.62 -8.62
N TYR A 68 11.61 12.41 -9.93
CA TYR A 68 10.37 11.86 -10.49
C TYR A 68 10.11 10.41 -10.05
N ARG A 69 11.15 9.55 -10.11
CA ARG A 69 11.09 8.16 -9.66
C ARG A 69 10.76 8.04 -8.17
N ALA A 70 11.40 8.85 -7.33
CA ALA A 70 11.08 8.93 -5.90
C ALA A 70 9.61 9.33 -5.67
N THR A 71 9.10 10.28 -6.46
CA THR A 71 7.70 10.73 -6.38
C THR A 71 6.72 9.64 -6.81
N GLN A 72 7.00 8.87 -7.86
CA GLN A 72 6.13 7.79 -8.30
C GLN A 72 6.12 6.60 -7.34
N ARG A 73 7.31 6.15 -6.91
CA ARG A 73 7.45 5.10 -5.90
C ARG A 73 6.65 5.45 -4.66
N ARG A 74 6.83 6.67 -4.14
CA ARG A 74 6.10 7.16 -2.98
C ARG A 74 4.59 7.17 -3.22
N ARG A 75 4.11 7.66 -4.36
CA ARG A 75 2.67 7.64 -4.73
C ARG A 75 2.08 6.23 -4.80
N PHE A 76 2.81 5.27 -5.37
CA PHE A 76 2.35 3.89 -5.46
C PHE A 76 2.27 3.26 -4.06
N LEU A 77 3.33 3.41 -3.26
CA LEU A 77 3.37 2.87 -1.90
C LEU A 77 2.31 3.51 -1.01
N SER A 78 2.12 4.83 -1.07
CA SER A 78 1.10 5.54 -0.30
C SER A 78 -0.33 5.19 -0.73
N ARG A 79 -0.53 4.67 -1.95
CA ARG A 79 -1.83 4.16 -2.38
C ARG A 79 -2.05 2.72 -1.90
N LEU A 80 -0.97 1.93 -1.83
CA LEU A 80 -1.04 0.52 -1.46
C LEU A 80 -1.12 0.32 0.06
N PHE A 81 -0.31 1.04 0.83
CA PHE A 81 -0.21 0.90 2.28
C PHE A 81 -1.02 2.00 2.98
N THR A 82 -1.74 1.64 4.03
CA THR A 82 -2.33 2.63 4.94
C THR A 82 -1.23 3.29 5.78
N PRO A 83 -1.46 4.46 6.37
CA PRO A 83 -0.48 5.09 7.27
C PRO A 83 -0.10 4.17 8.44
N TYR A 84 -1.03 3.34 8.92
CA TYR A 84 -0.79 2.35 9.96
C TYR A 84 0.16 1.22 9.51
N GLU A 85 -0.05 0.69 8.31
CA GLU A 85 0.86 -0.30 7.72
C GLU A 85 2.23 0.31 7.45
N GLU A 86 2.27 1.51 6.89
CA GLU A 86 3.50 2.24 6.61
C GLU A 86 4.30 2.47 7.90
N LEU A 87 3.68 2.97 8.97
CA LEU A 87 4.34 3.17 10.25
C LEU A 87 4.88 1.84 10.81
N PHE A 88 4.07 0.78 10.80
CA PHE A 88 4.49 -0.53 11.27
C PHE A 88 5.72 -1.06 10.53
N TYR A 89 5.73 -0.96 9.21
CA TYR A 89 6.82 -1.47 8.40
C TYR A 89 8.01 -0.50 8.31
N GLN A 90 7.83 0.80 8.54
CA GLN A 90 8.95 1.72 8.76
C GLN A 90 9.77 1.30 9.98
N LEU A 91 9.11 0.81 11.02
CA LEU A 91 9.76 0.40 12.26
C LEU A 91 10.36 -1.01 12.18
N THR A 92 9.67 -1.94 11.51
CA THR A 92 10.13 -3.35 11.39
C THR A 92 11.01 -3.62 10.16
N LYS A 93 10.93 -2.76 9.13
CA LYS A 93 11.70 -2.84 7.88
C LYS A 93 12.20 -1.45 7.47
N PRO A 94 13.09 -0.81 8.24
CA PRO A 94 13.48 0.59 8.04
C PRO A 94 14.13 0.86 6.66
N HIS A 95 14.79 -0.11 6.04
CA HIS A 95 15.37 0.04 4.70
C HIS A 95 14.33 0.13 3.58
N PHE A 96 13.10 -0.33 3.84
CA PHE A 96 12.03 -0.46 2.86
C PHE A 96 11.26 0.87 2.68
N PHE A 97 11.00 1.58 3.78
CA PHE A 97 10.22 2.83 3.82
C PHE A 97 11.04 4.09 4.13
N ARG A 98 12.34 4.02 4.38
CA ARG A 98 13.15 5.24 4.48
C ARG A 98 13.26 5.90 3.11
N ASP A 99 12.74 7.11 3.00
CA ASP A 99 12.92 8.08 1.90
C ASP A 99 14.40 8.50 1.68
N ARG A 100 15.36 7.87 2.35
CA ARG A 100 16.78 8.21 2.24
C ARG A 100 17.37 7.56 0.99
N VAL A 101 17.28 8.30 -0.12
CA VAL A 101 18.14 8.24 -1.32
C VAL A 101 18.26 6.86 -1.96
N ASP A 102 17.45 6.63 -3.01
CA ASP A 102 17.70 5.73 -4.16
C ASP A 102 18.26 4.33 -3.93
N LEU A 103 18.20 3.78 -2.70
CA LEU A 103 18.70 2.44 -2.49
C LEU A 103 17.76 1.47 -3.24
N PRO A 104 18.32 0.66 -4.17
CA PRO A 104 17.52 -0.29 -4.92
C PRO A 104 16.85 -1.24 -3.94
N LEU A 105 15.53 -1.40 -4.10
CA LEU A 105 14.77 -2.37 -3.33
C LEU A 105 15.31 -3.76 -3.61
N SER A 106 15.44 -4.58 -2.57
CA SER A 106 15.87 -5.96 -2.74
C SER A 106 14.77 -6.78 -3.42
N LEU A 107 15.12 -7.95 -3.98
CA LEU A 107 14.11 -8.89 -4.49
C LEU A 107 13.07 -9.26 -3.41
N LYS A 108 13.49 -9.34 -2.14
CA LYS A 108 12.60 -9.62 -1.00
C LYS A 108 11.55 -8.51 -0.81
N ASP A 109 11.93 -7.26 -1.04
CA ASP A 109 11.03 -6.11 -0.92
C ASP A 109 10.00 -6.10 -2.05
N HIS A 110 10.44 -6.37 -3.29
CA HIS A 110 9.53 -6.51 -4.43
C HIS A 110 8.54 -7.67 -4.23
N LYS A 111 9.02 -8.83 -3.75
CA LYS A 111 8.16 -9.97 -3.39
C LYS A 111 7.15 -9.58 -2.31
N PHE A 112 7.59 -8.87 -1.28
CA PHE A 112 6.70 -8.41 -0.21
C PHE A 112 5.61 -7.47 -0.73
N ILE A 113 5.97 -6.48 -1.56
CA ILE A 113 5.00 -5.55 -2.18
C ILE A 113 4.04 -6.31 -3.10
N ALA A 114 4.54 -7.24 -3.93
CA ALA A 114 3.69 -8.05 -4.80
C ALA A 114 2.68 -8.87 -3.99
N GLY A 115 3.10 -9.44 -2.87
CA GLY A 115 2.21 -10.15 -1.95
C GLY A 115 1.15 -9.24 -1.33
N ARG A 116 1.52 -8.01 -0.92
CA ARG A 116 0.57 -7.03 -0.39
C ARG A 116 -0.42 -6.53 -1.45
N PHE A 117 0.07 -6.27 -2.67
CA PHE A 117 -0.77 -5.89 -3.80
C PHE A 117 -1.77 -7.00 -4.13
N SER A 118 -1.29 -8.23 -4.34
CA SER A 118 -2.14 -9.40 -4.60
C SER A 118 -3.17 -9.57 -3.49
N ALA A 119 -2.74 -9.49 -2.23
CA ALA A 119 -3.63 -9.65 -1.08
C ALA A 119 -4.80 -8.66 -1.10
N LYS A 120 -4.51 -7.35 -1.24
CA LYS A 120 -5.58 -6.34 -1.28
C LYS A 120 -6.52 -6.53 -2.48
N GLU A 121 -5.98 -6.88 -3.66
CA GLU A 121 -6.80 -7.23 -4.82
C GLU A 121 -7.70 -8.45 -4.56
N SER A 122 -7.17 -9.51 -3.94
CA SER A 122 -7.96 -10.70 -3.61
C SER A 122 -9.05 -10.40 -2.58
N ILE A 123 -8.81 -9.50 -1.63
CA ILE A 123 -9.82 -9.04 -0.66
C ILE A 123 -10.92 -8.24 -1.37
N ILE A 124 -10.57 -7.29 -2.24
CA ILE A 124 -11.54 -6.53 -3.05
C ILE A 124 -12.42 -7.48 -3.88
N LYS A 125 -11.83 -8.52 -4.47
CA LYS A 125 -12.56 -9.53 -5.24
C LYS A 125 -13.46 -10.42 -4.39
N ALA A 126 -13.09 -10.65 -3.13
CA ALA A 126 -13.87 -11.44 -2.18
C ALA A 126 -15.02 -10.61 -1.56
N VAL A 127 -14.84 -9.31 -1.33
CA VAL A 127 -15.84 -8.44 -0.71
C VAL A 127 -16.59 -7.65 -1.80
N ARG A 128 -17.48 -8.32 -2.53
CA ARG A 128 -18.13 -7.72 -3.72
C ARG A 128 -19.32 -6.82 -3.40
N ASN A 129 -19.81 -6.86 -2.17
CA ASN A 129 -20.95 -6.07 -1.70
C ASN A 129 -20.58 -4.59 -1.43
N ARG A 130 -19.30 -4.23 -1.47
CA ARG A 130 -18.81 -2.87 -1.24
C ARG A 130 -17.77 -2.48 -2.29
N GLN A 131 -17.72 -1.19 -2.63
CA GLN A 131 -16.62 -0.65 -3.40
C GLN A 131 -15.49 -0.29 -2.44
N LEU A 132 -14.49 -1.16 -2.36
CA LEU A 132 -13.33 -0.98 -1.49
C LEU A 132 -12.16 -0.36 -2.25
N SER A 133 -11.47 0.54 -1.59
CA SER A 133 -10.12 0.98 -1.92
C SER A 133 -9.08 0.20 -1.11
N PHE A 134 -7.79 0.33 -1.46
CA PHE A 134 -6.72 -0.28 -0.66
C PHE A 134 -6.63 0.29 0.76
N HIS A 135 -7.10 1.51 1.00
CA HIS A 135 -7.10 2.12 2.33
C HIS A 135 -8.23 1.62 3.23
N ASP A 136 -9.23 0.95 2.65
CA ASP A 136 -10.28 0.27 3.42
C ASP A 136 -9.85 -1.11 3.93
N ILE A 137 -8.59 -1.49 3.70
CA ILE A 137 -8.05 -2.81 4.00
C ILE A 137 -6.72 -2.62 4.73
N ILE A 138 -6.61 -3.21 5.92
CA ILE A 138 -5.39 -3.18 6.73
C ILE A 138 -4.89 -4.63 6.91
N ILE A 139 -3.62 -4.86 6.59
CA ILE A 139 -2.98 -6.19 6.70
C ILE A 139 -1.75 -6.07 7.60
N LEU A 140 -1.90 -6.53 8.84
CA LEU A 140 -0.86 -6.50 9.87
C LEU A 140 -0.63 -7.91 10.43
N PRO A 141 0.52 -8.18 11.07
CA PRO A 141 0.68 -9.39 11.87
C PRO A 141 -0.43 -9.52 12.90
N ARG A 142 -0.83 -10.75 13.21
CA ARG A 142 -1.98 -11.02 14.09
C ARG A 142 -1.84 -10.43 15.49
N GLN A 143 -0.60 -10.29 15.96
CA GLN A 143 -0.25 -9.76 17.27
C GLN A 143 -0.29 -8.22 17.34
N VAL A 144 -0.54 -7.55 16.21
CA VAL A 144 -0.57 -6.09 16.12
C VAL A 144 -2.02 -5.64 16.09
N GLU A 145 -2.39 -4.81 17.05
CA GLU A 145 -3.71 -4.18 17.13
C GLU A 145 -3.59 -2.67 17.00
N LEU A 146 -4.59 -2.04 16.39
CA LEU A 146 -4.69 -0.59 16.37
C LEU A 146 -5.43 -0.09 17.62
N PRO A 147 -5.05 1.07 18.19
CA PRO A 147 -3.93 1.94 17.81
C PRO A 147 -2.60 1.57 18.47
N ASN A 148 -2.57 0.52 19.27
CA ASN A 148 -1.40 0.12 20.04
C ASN A 148 -0.45 -0.71 19.18
N LEU A 149 0.30 -0.02 18.33
CA LEU A 149 1.50 -0.54 17.69
C LEU A 149 2.60 -0.72 18.76
N ASN A 150 2.38 -1.56 19.78
CA ASN A 150 3.37 -1.82 20.83
C ASN A 150 4.49 -2.70 20.25
N PHE A 151 5.62 -2.07 19.96
CA PHE A 151 6.80 -2.73 19.39
C PHE A 151 7.66 -3.31 20.50
N ASN A 152 7.46 -4.58 20.83
CA ASN A 152 8.53 -5.35 21.46
C ASN A 152 9.29 -6.11 20.36
N MET A 153 10.59 -5.82 20.18
CA MET A 153 11.42 -6.42 19.12
C MET A 153 11.48 -7.95 19.20
N ASP A 154 11.28 -8.52 20.40
CA ASP A 154 11.22 -9.97 20.61
C ASP A 154 10.03 -10.63 19.89
N PHE A 155 8.95 -9.88 19.61
CA PHE A 155 7.80 -10.37 18.83
C PHE A 155 8.10 -10.51 17.34
N VAL A 156 9.02 -9.73 16.77
CA VAL A 156 9.27 -9.66 15.31
C VAL A 156 9.74 -10.99 14.73
N ASN A 157 10.39 -11.83 15.53
CA ASN A 157 10.83 -13.16 15.13
C ASN A 157 9.70 -14.21 15.21
N SER A 158 8.79 -14.09 16.19
CA SER A 158 7.63 -14.98 16.34
C SER A 158 6.50 -14.67 15.34
N ILE A 159 6.37 -13.40 14.93
CA ILE A 159 5.41 -12.89 13.92
C ILE A 159 5.47 -13.63 12.58
N ARG A 160 6.58 -14.32 12.27
CA ARG A 160 6.80 -14.92 10.95
C ARG A 160 6.06 -16.25 10.71
N SER A 161 5.53 -16.90 11.75
CA SER A 161 4.90 -18.22 11.62
C SER A 161 3.38 -18.18 11.43
N GLU A 162 2.71 -17.10 11.82
CA GLU A 162 1.26 -16.97 11.70
C GLU A 162 0.83 -16.22 10.44
N PRO A 163 -0.32 -16.59 9.83
CA PRO A 163 -0.90 -15.81 8.75
C PRO A 163 -1.24 -14.39 9.25
N PRO A 164 -1.08 -13.36 8.39
CA PRO A 164 -1.41 -12.00 8.77
C PRO A 164 -2.90 -11.86 9.05
N ARG A 165 -3.24 -10.94 9.96
CA ARG A 165 -4.62 -10.49 10.17
C ARG A 165 -4.96 -9.46 9.11
N ALA A 166 -6.03 -9.72 8.37
CA ALA A 166 -6.56 -8.83 7.36
C ALA A 166 -7.94 -8.34 7.80
N VAL A 167 -8.09 -7.03 8.00
CA VAL A 167 -9.35 -6.41 8.39
C VAL A 167 -9.83 -5.49 7.28
N VAL A 168 -11.08 -5.66 6.89
CA VAL A 168 -11.80 -4.75 6.00
C VAL A 168 -12.54 -3.74 6.86
N LEU A 169 -12.10 -2.49 6.81
CA LEU A 169 -12.67 -1.40 7.58
C LEU A 169 -14.16 -1.23 7.25
N ALA A 170 -14.96 -0.87 8.25
CA ALA A 170 -16.36 -0.50 8.05
C ALA A 170 -16.49 0.68 7.05
N SER A 171 -17.68 0.85 6.50
CA SER A 171 -17.94 1.98 5.58
C SER A 171 -17.78 3.30 6.33
N GLN A 172 -17.14 4.28 5.68
CA GLN A 172 -17.11 5.65 6.19
C GLN A 172 -18.54 6.17 6.35
N GLN A 173 -18.85 6.71 7.53
CA GLN A 173 -20.10 7.43 7.70
C GLN A 173 -19.89 8.85 7.19
N LYS A 174 -20.70 9.29 6.22
CA LYS A 174 -20.82 10.72 5.93
C LYS A 174 -21.51 11.35 7.13
N ILE A 175 -20.72 11.78 8.11
CA ILE A 175 -21.22 12.49 9.27
C ILE A 175 -21.81 13.80 8.75
N GLY A 176 -23.14 13.85 8.64
CA GLY A 176 -23.86 15.11 8.68
C GLY A 176 -23.59 15.71 10.05
N THR A 177 -22.86 16.82 10.08
CA THR A 177 -22.82 17.84 11.15
C THR A 177 -23.02 17.33 12.59
N GLN A 178 -21.91 17.33 13.34
CA GLN A 178 -21.85 17.39 14.80
C GLN A 178 -22.64 16.31 15.55
N LYS A 179 -21.96 15.19 15.84
CA LYS A 179 -22.18 14.54 17.13
C LYS A 179 -21.23 15.17 18.14
N GLU A 180 -21.83 15.84 19.11
CA GLU A 180 -21.18 16.38 20.29
C GLU A 180 -20.34 15.30 20.97
N PHE A 181 -19.05 15.58 21.15
CA PHE A 181 -18.19 14.90 22.10
C PHE A 181 -18.59 15.30 23.53
N GLU A 182 -19.85 15.07 23.90
CA GLU A 182 -20.31 15.32 25.25
C GLU A 182 -19.87 14.16 26.15
N ASN A 183 -18.95 14.47 27.06
CA ASN A 183 -18.37 13.59 28.10
C ASN A 183 -17.32 12.57 27.65
N ILE A 184 -16.36 12.98 26.82
CA ILE A 184 -15.09 12.21 26.71
C ILE A 184 -14.04 12.85 27.61
N ASP A 185 -13.35 12.02 28.38
CA ASP A 185 -12.22 12.41 29.23
C ASP A 185 -11.15 13.18 28.42
N ILE A 186 -10.77 14.37 28.91
CA ILE A 186 -9.78 15.25 28.30
C ILE A 186 -8.43 14.53 28.16
N GLU A 187 -8.08 13.67 29.11
CA GLU A 187 -6.82 12.92 29.09
C GLU A 187 -6.81 11.89 27.95
N TYR A 188 -7.94 11.20 27.74
CA TYR A 188 -8.11 10.28 26.61
C TYR A 188 -7.98 10.99 25.27
N LEU A 189 -8.65 12.14 25.09
CA LEU A 189 -8.57 12.92 23.85
C LEU A 189 -7.14 13.39 23.54
N ARG A 190 -6.39 13.83 24.56
CA ARG A 190 -4.97 14.19 24.39
C ARG A 190 -4.13 13.01 23.96
N SER A 191 -4.29 11.85 24.59
CA SER A 191 -3.56 10.63 24.23
C SER A 191 -3.84 10.19 22.79
N GLN A 192 -5.11 10.21 22.36
CA GLN A 192 -5.47 9.86 20.98
C GLN A 192 -4.91 10.86 19.96
N LYS A 193 -4.92 12.16 20.29
CA LYS A 193 -4.35 13.20 19.43
C LYS A 193 -2.84 13.04 19.26
N GLU A 194 -2.13 12.69 20.31
CA GLU A 194 -0.69 12.38 20.23
C GLU A 194 -0.44 11.16 19.35
N LYS A 195 -1.25 10.10 19.47
CA LYS A 195 -1.16 8.91 18.58
C LYS A 195 -1.40 9.27 17.11
N ALA A 196 -2.43 10.06 16.80
CA ALA A 196 -2.70 10.52 15.44
C ALA A 196 -1.53 11.31 14.85
N LEU A 197 -0.95 12.23 15.64
CA LEU A 197 0.22 13.01 15.24
C LEU A 197 1.45 12.13 14.97
N ASN A 198 1.68 11.12 15.81
CA ASN A 198 2.80 10.19 15.64
C ASN A 198 2.67 9.33 14.37
N ILE A 199 1.45 9.06 13.92
CA ILE A 199 1.18 8.34 12.65
C ILE A 199 1.20 9.31 11.46
N GLY A 200 0.97 10.61 11.70
CA GLY A 200 0.90 11.64 10.67
C GLY A 200 -0.47 11.73 9.99
N ILE A 201 -1.54 11.41 10.73
CA ILE A 201 -2.93 11.48 10.27
C ILE A 201 -3.63 12.63 11.00
N ASP A 202 -4.62 13.24 10.34
CA ASP A 202 -5.55 14.15 10.99
C ASP A 202 -6.31 13.46 12.13
N PHE A 203 -6.66 14.22 13.18
CA PHE A 203 -7.26 13.61 14.37
C PHE A 203 -8.64 13.04 14.08
N GLU A 204 -9.47 13.74 13.31
CA GLU A 204 -10.79 13.31 12.91
C GLU A 204 -10.73 12.04 12.04
N ASP A 205 -9.82 12.00 11.06
CA ASP A 205 -9.59 10.83 10.23
C ASP A 205 -9.12 9.62 11.06
N TYR A 206 -8.22 9.85 12.03
CA TYR A 206 -7.76 8.79 12.93
C TYR A 206 -8.89 8.21 13.79
N ILE A 207 -9.76 9.06 14.36
CA ILE A 207 -10.91 8.60 15.16
C ILE A 207 -11.88 7.79 14.30
N GLU A 208 -12.18 8.25 13.09
CA GLU A 208 -13.05 7.51 12.16
C GLU A 208 -12.42 6.17 11.77
N ASP A 209 -11.13 6.11 11.48
CA ASP A 209 -10.45 4.86 11.15
C ASP A 209 -10.42 3.87 12.33
N MET A 210 -10.28 4.34 13.58
CA MET A 210 -10.40 3.47 14.77
C MET A 210 -11.81 2.90 14.91
N ARG A 211 -12.84 3.73 14.76
CA ARG A 211 -14.24 3.27 14.77
C ARG A 211 -14.47 2.23 13.66
N ARG A 212 -13.99 2.50 12.45
CA ARG A 212 -14.12 1.60 11.30
C ARG A 212 -13.33 0.31 11.47
N TRP A 213 -12.23 0.33 12.21
CA TRP A 213 -11.45 -0.86 12.55
C TRP A 213 -12.19 -1.74 13.56
N GLU A 214 -12.76 -1.15 14.62
CA GLU A 214 -13.54 -1.88 15.63
C GLU A 214 -14.80 -2.52 15.05
N GLU A 215 -15.49 -1.81 14.15
CA GLU A 215 -16.66 -2.32 13.40
C GLU A 215 -16.29 -3.11 12.14
N GLY A 216 -14.99 -3.24 11.84
CA GLY A 216 -14.48 -3.88 10.63
C GLY A 216 -14.68 -5.40 10.64
N GLU A 217 -14.59 -6.00 9.47
CA GLU A 217 -14.70 -7.45 9.30
C GLU A 217 -13.31 -8.07 9.07
N GLU A 218 -12.93 -9.05 9.88
CA GLU A 218 -11.73 -9.85 9.64
C GLU A 218 -12.01 -10.89 8.54
N VAL A 219 -11.15 -10.91 7.52
CA VAL A 219 -11.25 -11.86 6.39
C VAL A 219 -10.13 -12.89 6.46
N GLN A 220 -10.41 -14.11 6.01
CA GLN A 220 -9.37 -15.15 5.95
C GLN A 220 -8.52 -14.96 4.72
N LEU A 221 -7.26 -14.59 4.92
CA LEU A 221 -6.29 -14.30 3.87
C LEU A 221 -5.11 -15.27 3.94
N ASN A 222 -4.76 -15.85 2.79
CA ASN A 222 -3.51 -16.55 2.59
C ASN A 222 -2.70 -15.86 1.49
N ILE A 223 -1.40 -15.69 1.72
CA ILE A 223 -0.45 -15.13 0.76
C ILE A 223 0.70 -16.12 0.62
N SER A 224 1.01 -16.51 -0.60
CA SER A 224 2.16 -17.34 -0.92
C SER A 224 2.98 -16.73 -2.06
N HIS A 225 4.19 -17.25 -2.24
CA HIS A 225 5.05 -16.91 -3.35
C HIS A 225 5.46 -18.18 -4.08
N ASP A 226 5.37 -18.14 -5.40
CA ASP A 226 5.86 -19.18 -6.29
C ASP A 226 6.74 -18.53 -7.37
N GLY A 227 8.05 -18.81 -7.31
CA GLY A 227 9.04 -18.17 -8.19
C GLY A 227 8.97 -16.64 -8.16
N ASP A 228 8.55 -16.07 -9.29
CA ASP A 228 8.40 -14.63 -9.55
C ASP A 228 6.95 -14.13 -9.45
N TYR A 229 6.08 -14.91 -8.82
CA TYR A 229 4.69 -14.53 -8.58
C TYR A 229 4.38 -14.54 -7.08
N ALA A 230 3.57 -13.58 -6.67
CA ALA A 230 2.84 -13.63 -5.42
C ALA A 230 1.41 -14.05 -5.73
N VAL A 231 0.86 -14.98 -4.94
CA VAL A 231 -0.51 -15.46 -5.08
C VAL A 231 -1.22 -15.22 -3.76
N SER A 232 -2.47 -14.79 -3.83
CA SER A 232 -3.30 -14.64 -2.64
C SER A 232 -4.70 -15.16 -2.85
N VAL A 233 -5.23 -15.74 -1.78
CA VAL A 233 -6.60 -16.25 -1.70
C VAL A 233 -7.24 -15.64 -0.47
N CYS A 234 -8.42 -15.06 -0.66
CA CYS A 234 -9.21 -14.45 0.39
C CYS A 234 -10.60 -15.11 0.45
N LEU A 235 -11.06 -15.40 1.66
CA LEU A 235 -12.43 -15.77 1.96
C LEU A 235 -13.08 -14.68 2.82
N ALA A 236 -14.23 -14.18 2.38
CA ALA A 236 -15.01 -13.18 3.11
C ALA A 236 -16.42 -13.70 3.36
N SER A 237 -16.99 -13.37 4.51
CA SER A 237 -18.39 -13.68 4.78
C SER A 237 -19.26 -12.71 4.00
N THR A 238 -20.31 -13.21 3.36
CA THR A 238 -21.40 -12.33 2.96
C THR A 238 -22.36 -12.30 4.13
N SER A 239 -22.16 -11.35 5.04
CA SER A 239 -23.22 -11.03 5.99
C SER A 239 -24.42 -10.53 5.17
N SER A 240 -25.41 -11.40 4.96
CA SER A 240 -26.73 -10.97 4.52
C SER A 240 -27.31 -10.19 5.68
N ILE A 241 -27.00 -8.89 5.79
CA ILE A 241 -27.80 -8.01 6.64
C ILE A 241 -29.20 -8.07 6.02
N PRO A 242 -30.20 -8.67 6.67
CA PRO A 242 -31.55 -8.55 6.16
C PRO A 242 -31.86 -7.06 6.19
N SER A 243 -32.12 -6.48 5.02
CA SER A 243 -32.70 -5.15 4.92
C SER A 243 -33.92 -5.11 5.85
N LYS A 244 -33.77 -4.39 6.98
CA LYS A 244 -34.91 -4.02 7.82
C LYS A 244 -35.67 -2.89 7.14
#